data_AF-A0A1C6GQP7-F1
#
_entry.id   AF-A0A1C6GQP7-F1
#
_cell.length_a   1.000
_cell.length_b   1.000
_cell.length_c   1.000
_cell.angle_alpha   90.00
_cell.angle_beta   90.00
_cell.angle_gamma   90.00
#
_symmetry.space_group_name_H-M   'P 1'
#
loop_
_entity.id
_entity.type
_entity.pdbx_description
1 polymer ?
#
loop_
_entity_poly.entity_id
_entity_poly.type
_entity_poly.pdbx_seq_one_letter_code
_entity_poly.pdbx_strand_id
1 'polypeptide(L)'
;MEYDELELDTLGDQKTALFVILSDTDSTFNFVAALMYSQLFNLLCDKADDFYGGRLPVHVRLILDEFANIGQIPNFDKLIATIRSREISASIILQSQSQLKTIYKDAADTIVGNCDSTLFLGGKEKSTLKEISELLGKETIDFYNQSENRGSQVSHGLSYQKLGKELMTQDELAVMDGGKCIFMLRGVRPFLSDKYDLTRHPNYRYTADADPKNVFDMERYMKKQRAVVKPTDTFDVYEIDATT
;
A
#
# COMPACT_ATOMS: atom_id res chain seq x y z
N MET A 1 -21.39 17.94 -25.02
CA MET A 1 -21.36 16.48 -24.84
C MET A 1 -20.14 16.22 -23.98
N GLU A 2 -20.36 15.96 -22.69
CA GLU A 2 -19.30 15.53 -21.78
C GLU A 2 -18.90 14.12 -22.22
N TYR A 3 -17.74 14.00 -22.85
CA TYR A 3 -17.12 12.71 -23.10
C TYR A 3 -16.36 12.33 -21.82
N ASP A 4 -17.05 11.72 -20.86
CA ASP A 4 -16.36 10.91 -19.84
C ASP A 4 -16.12 9.52 -20.44
N GLU A 5 -14.87 9.26 -20.82
CA GLU A 5 -14.46 7.94 -21.34
C GLU A 5 -14.03 6.97 -20.24
N LEU A 6 -13.82 7.45 -19.01
CA LEU A 6 -13.30 6.63 -17.92
C LEU A 6 -14.41 5.96 -17.11
N GLU A 7 -15.62 6.52 -17.11
CA GLU A 7 -16.80 5.98 -16.41
C GLU A 7 -16.48 5.61 -14.95
N LEU A 8 -15.72 6.49 -14.27
CA LEU A 8 -15.15 6.20 -12.94
C LEU A 8 -16.22 5.93 -11.87
N ASP A 9 -17.40 6.47 -12.06
CA ASP A 9 -18.56 6.26 -11.20
C ASP A 9 -19.11 4.81 -11.31
N THR A 10 -18.88 4.11 -12.43
CA THR A 10 -19.39 2.74 -12.65
C THR A 10 -18.59 1.65 -11.94
N LEU A 11 -17.40 1.98 -11.42
CA LEU A 11 -16.53 1.05 -10.69
C LEU A 11 -17.22 0.41 -9.47
N GLY A 12 -18.20 1.10 -8.88
CA GLY A 12 -18.99 0.60 -7.76
C GLY A 12 -20.27 -0.14 -8.16
N ASP A 13 -20.71 -0.07 -9.41
CA ASP A 13 -21.98 -0.63 -9.89
C ASP A 13 -21.83 -2.08 -10.36
N GLN A 14 -20.73 -2.36 -11.04
CA GLN A 14 -20.45 -3.64 -11.67
C GLN A 14 -18.98 -4.04 -11.47
N LYS A 15 -18.66 -5.30 -11.75
CA LYS A 15 -17.30 -5.81 -11.61
C LYS A 15 -16.40 -5.21 -12.69
N THR A 16 -15.61 -4.22 -12.31
CA THR A 16 -14.68 -3.49 -13.18
C THR A 16 -13.26 -3.55 -12.62
N ALA A 17 -12.26 -3.59 -13.50
CA ALA A 17 -10.86 -3.47 -13.14
C ALA A 17 -10.23 -2.30 -13.90
N LEU A 18 -9.78 -1.28 -13.16
CA LEU A 18 -9.08 -0.12 -13.70
C LEU A 18 -7.58 -0.24 -13.39
N PHE A 19 -6.75 -0.10 -14.42
CA PHE A 19 -5.29 -0.09 -14.29
C PHE A 19 -4.77 1.31 -14.59
N VAL A 20 -4.05 1.88 -13.63
CA VAL A 20 -3.40 3.19 -13.76
C VAL A 20 -1.90 2.94 -13.76
N ILE A 21 -1.25 3.24 -14.89
CA ILE A 21 0.16 2.95 -15.08
C ILE A 21 0.90 4.27 -15.16
N LEU A 22 1.76 4.51 -14.17
CA LEU A 22 2.59 5.69 -14.08
C LEU A 22 4.03 5.36 -14.51
N SER A 23 4.75 6.37 -14.96
CA SER A 23 6.16 6.23 -15.28
C SER A 23 6.99 6.43 -14.02
N ASP A 24 7.89 5.49 -13.73
CA ASP A 24 8.81 5.61 -12.59
C ASP A 24 9.86 6.71 -12.82
N THR A 25 10.13 7.05 -14.07
CA THR A 25 11.16 8.01 -14.46
C THR A 25 10.63 9.41 -14.76
N ASP A 26 9.35 9.52 -15.10
CA ASP A 26 8.76 10.78 -15.54
C ASP A 26 7.59 11.18 -14.63
N SER A 27 7.86 12.13 -13.73
CA SER A 27 6.87 12.65 -12.79
C SER A 27 5.91 13.67 -13.39
N THR A 28 6.05 14.02 -14.67
CA THR A 28 5.29 15.11 -15.31
C THR A 28 3.78 14.91 -15.22
N PHE A 29 3.30 13.66 -15.29
CA PHE A 29 1.86 13.34 -15.31
C PHE A 29 1.31 12.84 -13.97
N ASN A 30 2.11 12.80 -12.91
CA ASN A 30 1.67 12.27 -11.61
C ASN A 30 0.51 13.10 -11.02
N PHE A 31 0.50 14.40 -11.29
CA PHE A 31 -0.62 15.28 -10.87
C PHE A 31 -1.95 14.88 -11.52
N VAL A 32 -1.94 14.37 -12.77
CA VAL A 32 -3.15 13.92 -13.47
C VAL A 32 -3.70 12.69 -12.77
N ALA A 33 -2.82 11.76 -12.39
CA ALA A 33 -3.20 10.57 -11.63
C ALA A 33 -3.77 10.94 -10.25
N ALA A 34 -3.12 11.85 -9.52
CA ALA A 34 -3.60 12.34 -8.23
C ALA A 34 -4.99 13.01 -8.35
N LEU A 35 -5.22 13.81 -9.41
CA LEU A 35 -6.51 14.42 -9.68
C LEU A 35 -7.57 13.37 -10.03
N MET A 36 -7.23 12.39 -10.87
CA MET A 36 -8.11 11.27 -11.21
C MET A 36 -8.53 10.50 -9.96
N TYR A 37 -7.59 10.17 -9.06
CA TYR A 37 -7.93 9.51 -7.79
C TYR A 37 -8.84 10.39 -6.92
N SER A 38 -8.56 11.68 -6.82
CA SER A 38 -9.43 12.61 -6.08
C SER A 38 -10.86 12.61 -6.65
N GLN A 39 -11.01 12.63 -7.97
CA GLN A 39 -12.34 12.58 -8.60
C GLN A 39 -13.01 11.22 -8.40
N LEU A 40 -12.25 10.12 -8.57
CA LEU A 40 -12.72 8.76 -8.34
C LEU A 40 -13.30 8.60 -6.93
N PHE A 41 -12.59 9.05 -5.89
CA PHE A 41 -13.09 8.96 -4.52
C PHE A 41 -14.37 9.76 -4.32
N ASN A 42 -14.44 10.99 -4.83
CA ASN A 42 -15.63 11.83 -4.68
C ASN A 42 -16.84 11.21 -5.41
N LEU A 43 -16.68 10.83 -6.68
CA LEU A 43 -17.74 10.22 -7.49
C LEU A 43 -18.27 8.93 -6.84
N LEU A 44 -17.38 8.06 -6.37
CA LEU A 44 -17.78 6.84 -5.69
C LEU A 44 -18.48 7.12 -4.36
N CYS A 45 -18.07 8.16 -3.63
CA CYS A 45 -18.72 8.54 -2.37
C CYS A 45 -20.11 9.12 -2.61
N ASP A 46 -20.24 10.06 -3.53
CA ASP A 46 -21.51 10.67 -3.92
C ASP A 46 -22.48 9.61 -4.43
N LYS A 47 -21.98 8.67 -5.26
CA LYS A 47 -22.80 7.58 -5.76
C LYS A 47 -23.28 6.62 -4.66
N ALA A 48 -22.40 6.31 -3.71
CA ALA A 48 -22.78 5.50 -2.56
C ALA A 48 -23.89 6.18 -1.75
N ASP A 49 -23.75 7.47 -1.47
CA ASP A 49 -24.68 8.24 -0.62
C ASP A 49 -26.02 8.51 -1.33
N ASP A 50 -26.00 8.97 -2.58
CA ASP A 50 -27.19 9.45 -3.31
C ASP A 50 -28.03 8.32 -3.93
N PHE A 51 -27.39 7.27 -4.44
CA PHE A 51 -28.08 6.21 -5.20
C PHE A 51 -28.27 4.91 -4.40
N TYR A 52 -27.38 4.61 -3.47
CA TYR A 52 -27.35 3.32 -2.78
C TYR A 52 -27.56 3.41 -1.26
N GLY A 53 -27.90 4.59 -0.73
CA GLY A 53 -28.19 4.77 0.69
C GLY A 53 -26.99 4.58 1.61
N GLY A 54 -25.79 4.88 1.11
CA GLY A 54 -24.54 4.96 1.84
C GLY A 54 -23.53 3.83 1.57
N ARG A 55 -23.84 2.81 0.75
CA ARG A 55 -22.93 1.69 0.44
C ARG A 55 -23.00 1.27 -1.03
N LEU A 56 -21.86 1.17 -1.70
CA LEU A 56 -21.82 0.65 -3.07
C LEU A 56 -22.21 -0.83 -3.13
N PRO A 57 -22.89 -1.27 -4.20
CA PRO A 57 -23.30 -2.68 -4.35
C PRO A 57 -22.10 -3.61 -4.61
N VAL A 58 -21.05 -3.11 -5.28
CA VAL A 58 -19.78 -3.82 -5.48
C VAL A 58 -18.68 -3.14 -4.68
N HIS A 59 -17.94 -3.92 -3.87
CA HIS A 59 -16.83 -3.40 -3.09
C HIS A 59 -15.69 -2.92 -3.99
N VAL A 60 -15.34 -1.63 -3.87
CA VAL A 60 -14.24 -1.04 -4.65
C VAL A 60 -12.97 -1.10 -3.83
N ARG A 61 -12.00 -1.90 -4.30
CA ARG A 61 -10.68 -2.02 -3.68
C ARG A 61 -9.63 -1.33 -4.54
N LEU A 62 -9.03 -0.29 -3.99
CA LEU A 62 -7.85 0.35 -4.56
C LEU A 62 -6.59 -0.35 -4.06
N ILE A 63 -5.76 -0.82 -4.99
CA ILE A 63 -4.43 -1.33 -4.71
C ILE A 63 -3.45 -0.30 -5.23
N LEU A 64 -2.94 0.52 -4.32
CA LEU A 64 -2.06 1.63 -4.65
C LEU A 64 -0.63 1.14 -4.48
N ASP A 65 -0.15 0.44 -5.50
CA ASP A 65 1.25 0.07 -5.59
C ASP A 65 2.10 1.31 -5.74
N GLU A 66 3.25 1.32 -5.05
CA GLU A 66 4.17 2.44 -5.00
C GLU A 66 3.48 3.80 -4.83
N PHE A 67 2.66 3.92 -3.78
CA PHE A 67 1.83 5.10 -3.51
C PHE A 67 2.62 6.43 -3.52
N ALA A 68 3.91 6.38 -3.18
CA ALA A 68 4.80 7.53 -3.22
C ALA A 68 4.97 8.13 -4.63
N ASN A 69 4.90 7.32 -5.69
CA ASN A 69 5.05 7.78 -7.07
C ASN A 69 3.83 8.56 -7.55
N ILE A 70 2.62 8.28 -7.04
CA ILE A 70 1.41 9.04 -7.38
C ILE A 70 1.55 10.51 -6.94
N GLY A 71 2.27 10.76 -5.84
CA GLY A 71 2.38 12.05 -5.21
C GLY A 71 1.24 12.31 -4.21
N GLN A 72 0.92 13.58 -3.98
CA GLN A 72 -0.08 13.96 -2.99
C GLN A 72 -1.49 13.93 -3.59
N ILE A 73 -2.28 12.93 -3.21
CA ILE A 73 -3.73 12.95 -3.44
C ILE A 73 -4.37 13.95 -2.47
N PRO A 74 -5.10 14.97 -2.97
CA PRO A 74 -5.77 15.96 -2.12
C PRO A 74 -6.75 15.34 -1.12
N ASN A 75 -6.73 15.81 0.13
CA ASN A 75 -7.64 15.39 1.23
C ASN A 75 -7.67 13.88 1.52
N PHE A 76 -6.64 13.13 1.11
CA PHE A 76 -6.60 11.68 1.28
C PHE A 76 -6.71 11.22 2.73
N ASP A 77 -6.19 11.99 3.68
CA ASP A 77 -6.29 11.78 5.13
C ASP A 77 -7.74 11.78 5.65
N LYS A 78 -8.62 12.58 5.01
CA LYS A 78 -10.06 12.59 5.31
C LYS A 78 -10.78 11.49 4.55
N LEU A 79 -10.41 11.25 3.29
CA LEU A 79 -11.02 10.22 2.45
C LEU A 79 -10.81 8.83 3.05
N ILE A 80 -9.59 8.47 3.44
CA ILE A 80 -9.28 7.16 4.02
C ILE A 80 -10.14 6.84 5.27
N ALA A 81 -10.56 7.87 6.02
CA ALA A 81 -11.43 7.72 7.18
C ALA A 81 -12.92 7.51 6.82
N THR A 82 -13.40 8.09 5.71
CA THR A 82 -14.83 8.08 5.33
C THR A 82 -15.21 6.99 4.32
N ILE A 83 -14.25 6.51 3.53
CA ILE A 83 -14.50 5.53 2.45
C ILE A 83 -14.97 4.17 2.98
N ARG A 84 -14.58 3.80 4.21
CA ARG A 84 -14.92 2.51 4.82
C ARG A 84 -16.42 2.26 4.90
N SER A 85 -17.20 3.27 5.27
CA SER A 85 -18.66 3.11 5.41
C SER A 85 -19.37 2.94 4.08
N ARG A 86 -18.69 3.25 2.97
CA ARG A 86 -19.20 3.26 1.59
C ARG A 86 -18.84 2.02 0.77
N GLU A 87 -18.30 0.99 1.42
CA GLU A 87 -17.75 -0.22 0.77
C GLU A 87 -16.59 0.07 -0.19
N ILE A 88 -15.73 1.00 0.20
CA ILE A 88 -14.50 1.31 -0.50
C ILE A 88 -13.32 1.04 0.45
N SER A 89 -12.28 0.35 -0.05
CA SER A 89 -11.04 0.11 0.69
C SER A 89 -9.80 0.48 -0.12
N ALA A 90 -8.73 0.87 0.57
CA ALA A 90 -7.45 1.17 -0.03
C ALA A 90 -6.34 0.32 0.62
N SER A 91 -5.51 -0.30 -0.20
CA SER A 91 -4.26 -0.96 0.20
C SER A 91 -3.10 -0.08 -0.27
N ILE A 92 -2.45 0.61 0.67
CA ILE A 92 -1.32 1.50 0.40
C ILE A 92 -0.04 0.69 0.52
N ILE A 93 0.74 0.62 -0.56
CA ILE A 93 2.01 -0.11 -0.61
C ILE A 93 3.14 0.91 -0.71
N LEU A 94 4.08 0.82 0.22
CA LEU A 94 5.20 1.76 0.40
C LEU A 94 6.50 0.99 0.58
N GLN A 95 7.60 1.53 0.07
CA GLN A 95 8.93 0.97 0.34
C GLN A 95 9.41 1.35 1.75
N SER A 96 9.06 2.56 2.20
CA SER A 96 9.33 3.02 3.56
C SER A 96 8.25 3.97 4.06
N GLN A 97 8.03 4.02 5.37
CA GLN A 97 7.10 4.99 5.96
C GLN A 97 7.58 6.44 5.78
N SER A 98 8.89 6.65 5.63
CA SER A 98 9.47 7.97 5.37
C SER A 98 8.99 8.61 4.06
N GLN A 99 8.66 7.81 3.04
CA GLN A 99 8.07 8.32 1.80
C GLN A 99 6.69 8.94 2.07
N LEU A 100 5.84 8.26 2.83
CA LEU A 100 4.53 8.76 3.21
C LEU A 100 4.64 10.05 4.03
N LYS A 101 5.56 10.10 5.00
CA LYS A 101 5.82 11.30 5.82
C LYS A 101 6.34 12.48 5.00
N THR A 102 7.10 12.23 3.93
CA THR A 102 7.59 13.30 3.06
C THR A 102 6.45 13.94 2.26
N ILE A 103 5.50 13.14 1.80
CA ILE A 103 4.37 13.61 0.98
C ILE A 103 3.27 14.26 1.86
N TYR A 104 2.90 13.61 2.96
CA TYR A 104 1.75 14.00 3.79
C TYR A 104 2.10 14.68 5.11
N LYS A 105 3.39 14.73 5.50
CA LYS A 105 3.86 15.35 6.75
C LYS A 105 3.07 14.81 7.95
N ASP A 106 2.45 15.70 8.75
CA ASP A 106 1.67 15.36 9.93
C ASP A 106 0.44 14.49 9.61
N ALA A 107 -0.08 14.54 8.38
CA ALA A 107 -1.22 13.73 7.97
C ALA A 107 -0.84 12.26 7.69
N ALA A 108 0.44 11.93 7.59
CA ALA A 108 0.91 10.55 7.39
C ALA A 108 0.48 9.64 8.55
N ASP A 109 0.60 10.11 9.79
CA ASP A 109 0.23 9.35 10.98
C ASP A 109 -1.29 9.10 11.02
N THR A 110 -2.09 10.07 10.55
CA THR A 110 -3.55 9.91 10.38
C THR A 110 -3.89 8.84 9.35
N ILE A 111 -3.18 8.81 8.22
CA ILE A 111 -3.39 7.80 7.17
C ILE A 111 -3.07 6.40 7.69
N VAL A 112 -1.92 6.23 8.33
CA VAL A 112 -1.51 4.95 8.93
C VAL A 112 -2.49 4.54 10.02
N GLY A 113 -2.93 5.48 10.87
CA GLY A 113 -3.90 5.21 11.94
C GLY A 113 -5.29 4.76 11.46
N ASN A 114 -5.68 5.12 10.22
CA ASN A 114 -6.93 4.64 9.61
C ASN A 114 -6.78 3.27 8.91
N CYS A 115 -5.56 2.77 8.75
CA CYS A 115 -5.32 1.44 8.19
C CYS A 115 -5.47 0.37 9.28
N ASP A 116 -6.54 -0.45 9.21
CA ASP A 116 -6.79 -1.52 10.20
C ASP A 116 -5.76 -2.66 10.16
N SER A 117 -5.04 -2.81 9.04
CA SER A 117 -4.06 -3.86 8.83
C SER A 117 -2.74 -3.31 8.31
N THR A 118 -1.63 -3.83 8.83
CA THR A 118 -0.27 -3.50 8.39
C THR A 118 0.49 -4.79 8.09
N LEU A 119 1.08 -4.87 6.90
CA LEU A 119 1.90 -5.98 6.47
C LEU A 119 3.34 -5.48 6.28
N PHE A 120 4.25 -5.96 7.11
CA PHE A 120 5.67 -5.66 7.02
C PHE A 120 6.41 -6.83 6.33
N LEU A 121 7.03 -6.54 5.18
CA LEU A 121 7.69 -7.54 4.32
C LEU A 121 9.22 -7.57 4.50
N GLY A 122 9.75 -6.82 5.45
CA GLY A 122 11.18 -6.55 5.62
C GLY A 122 11.57 -5.17 5.11
N GLY A 123 12.65 -4.63 5.65
CA GLY A 123 13.14 -3.29 5.29
C GLY A 123 14.47 -2.98 5.97
N LYS A 124 15.15 -1.93 5.50
CA LYS A 124 16.44 -1.47 6.05
C LYS A 124 16.35 -0.09 6.70
N GLU A 125 15.20 0.55 6.59
CA GLU A 125 15.00 1.95 6.98
C GLU A 125 14.79 2.04 8.50
N LYS A 126 15.69 2.73 9.20
CA LYS A 126 15.76 2.71 10.67
C LYS A 126 14.50 3.21 11.34
N SER A 127 13.82 4.24 10.81
CA SER A 127 12.62 4.77 11.44
C SER A 127 11.45 3.80 11.33
N THR A 128 11.23 3.20 10.15
CA THR A 128 10.25 2.11 9.99
C THR A 128 10.56 0.93 10.91
N LEU A 129 11.82 0.49 11.00
CA LEU A 129 12.19 -0.63 11.88
C LEU A 129 11.92 -0.34 13.36
N LYS A 130 12.21 0.88 13.81
CA LYS A 130 11.92 1.32 15.16
C LYS A 130 10.42 1.32 15.45
N GLU A 131 9.61 1.86 14.54
CA GLU A 131 8.15 1.88 14.68
C GLU A 131 7.58 0.46 14.73
N ILE A 132 8.06 -0.45 13.87
CA ILE A 132 7.62 -1.86 13.90
C ILE A 132 8.01 -2.53 15.23
N SER A 133 9.24 -2.32 15.74
CA SER A 133 9.64 -2.85 17.06
C SER A 133 8.74 -2.32 18.17
N GLU A 134 8.43 -1.03 18.17
CA GLU A 134 7.53 -0.40 19.14
C GLU A 134 6.10 -0.97 19.05
N LEU A 135 5.59 -1.21 17.83
CA LEU A 135 4.27 -1.80 17.58
C LEU A 135 4.18 -3.27 18.01
N LEU A 136 5.25 -4.05 17.84
CA LEU A 136 5.33 -5.43 18.33
C LEU A 136 5.30 -5.51 19.85
N GLY A 137 5.82 -4.47 20.52
CA GLY A 137 5.86 -4.36 21.96
C GLY A 137 7.01 -5.13 22.59
N LYS A 138 6.86 -5.42 23.89
CA LYS A 138 7.91 -6.03 24.71
C LYS A 138 7.48 -7.39 25.27
N GLU A 139 8.43 -8.32 25.31
CA GLU A 139 8.34 -9.55 26.06
C GLU A 139 9.00 -9.40 27.44
N THR A 140 8.54 -10.19 28.41
CA THR A 140 9.19 -10.27 29.72
C THR A 140 10.16 -11.43 29.71
N ILE A 141 11.42 -11.16 30.02
CA ILE A 141 12.48 -12.15 30.15
C ILE A 141 12.89 -12.29 31.62
N ASP A 142 13.13 -13.52 32.03
CA ASP A 142 13.64 -13.85 33.35
C ASP A 142 15.17 -13.89 33.30
N PHE A 143 15.80 -13.01 34.05
CA PHE A 143 17.25 -12.86 34.13
C PHE A 143 17.76 -13.53 35.40
N TYR A 144 18.63 -14.53 35.21
CA TYR A 144 19.30 -15.25 36.28
C TYR A 144 20.76 -14.85 36.31
N ASN A 145 21.17 -14.15 37.37
CA ASN A 145 22.56 -13.81 37.58
C ASN A 145 23.15 -14.74 38.65
N GLN A 146 24.07 -15.61 38.24
CA GLN A 146 24.81 -16.50 39.13
C GLN A 146 26.19 -15.90 39.35
N SER A 147 26.44 -15.44 40.58
CA SER A 147 27.76 -14.97 40.99
C SER A 147 28.44 -16.04 41.83
N GLU A 148 29.70 -16.32 41.52
CA GLU A 148 30.55 -17.21 42.31
C GLU A 148 31.73 -16.39 42.84
N ASN A 149 31.88 -16.33 44.15
CA ASN A 149 32.98 -15.61 44.79
C ASN A 149 33.95 -16.63 45.40
N ARG A 150 35.18 -16.67 44.87
CA ARG A 150 36.23 -17.60 45.32
C ARG A 150 37.20 -16.89 46.25
N GLY A 151 36.88 -16.91 47.54
CA GLY A 151 37.78 -16.58 48.65
C GLY A 151 38.25 -17.84 49.38
N SER A 152 38.44 -17.76 50.71
CA SER A 152 38.79 -18.91 51.57
C SER A 152 37.70 -20.01 51.61
N GLN A 153 36.46 -19.65 51.31
CA GLN A 153 35.34 -20.56 51.04
C GLN A 153 34.62 -20.09 49.76
N VAL A 154 34.08 -21.04 48.99
CA VAL A 154 33.28 -20.73 47.78
C VAL A 154 31.87 -20.33 48.22
N SER A 155 31.44 -19.13 47.83
CA SER A 155 30.05 -18.69 48.00
C SER A 155 29.38 -18.49 46.64
N HIS A 156 28.12 -18.93 46.56
CA HIS A 156 27.29 -18.75 45.37
C HIS A 156 26.14 -17.78 45.70
N GLY A 157 26.02 -16.72 44.91
CA GLY A 157 24.89 -15.81 44.91
C GLY A 157 24.01 -16.10 43.69
N LEU A 158 22.70 -16.21 43.90
CA LEU A 158 21.70 -16.27 42.83
C LEU A 158 20.80 -15.05 42.96
N SER A 159 20.76 -14.22 41.91
CA SER A 159 19.86 -13.09 41.79
C SER A 159 18.89 -13.31 40.65
N TYR A 160 17.60 -13.17 40.92
CA TYR A 160 16.52 -13.30 39.94
C TYR A 160 15.90 -11.92 39.69
N GLN A 161 15.80 -11.54 38.41
CA GLN A 161 15.20 -10.27 37.99
C GLN A 161 14.33 -10.49 36.76
N LYS A 162 13.19 -9.79 36.67
CA LYS A 162 12.37 -9.74 35.46
C LYS A 162 12.73 -8.48 34.68
N LEU A 163 13.10 -8.63 33.42
CA LEU A 163 13.43 -7.53 32.51
C LEU A 163 12.45 -7.51 31.34
N GLY A 164 12.20 -6.33 30.78
CA GLY A 164 11.44 -6.20 29.54
C GLY A 164 12.39 -6.09 28.35
N LYS A 165 12.26 -6.98 27.37
CA LYS A 165 13.00 -6.94 26.09
C LYS A 165 12.01 -6.65 24.96
N GLU A 166 12.42 -5.93 23.92
CA GLU A 166 11.64 -5.82 22.68
C GLU A 166 11.38 -7.23 22.11
N LEU A 167 10.14 -7.48 21.65
CA LEU A 167 9.78 -8.78 21.08
C LEU A 167 10.65 -9.12 19.87
N MET A 168 10.96 -8.11 19.06
CA MET A 168 11.95 -8.19 18.00
C MET A 168 12.68 -6.86 17.92
N THR A 169 14.00 -6.90 18.07
CA THR A 169 14.85 -5.71 18.00
C THR A 169 14.94 -5.18 16.56
N GLN A 170 15.33 -3.92 16.40
CA GLN A 170 15.54 -3.32 15.07
C GLN A 170 16.54 -4.11 14.22
N ASP A 171 17.58 -4.67 14.84
CA ASP A 171 18.57 -5.49 14.16
C ASP A 171 17.94 -6.81 13.70
N GLU A 172 17.20 -7.52 14.57
CA GLU A 172 16.48 -8.74 14.19
C GLU A 172 15.46 -8.49 13.05
N LEU A 173 14.76 -7.35 13.07
CA LEU A 173 13.85 -6.94 11.99
C LEU A 173 14.59 -6.62 10.68
N ALA A 174 15.79 -6.03 10.75
CA ALA A 174 16.59 -5.67 9.58
C ALA A 174 17.17 -6.90 8.86
N VAL A 175 17.46 -7.98 9.61
CA VAL A 175 17.96 -9.26 9.06
C VAL A 175 16.86 -10.32 8.97
N MET A 176 15.59 -9.93 9.07
CA MET A 176 14.45 -10.84 8.95
C MET A 176 14.51 -11.60 7.62
N ASP A 177 14.24 -12.90 7.68
CA ASP A 177 14.22 -13.76 6.49
C ASP A 177 13.28 -13.19 5.41
N GLY A 178 13.78 -13.10 4.19
CA GLY A 178 13.04 -12.60 3.04
C GLY A 178 11.81 -13.43 2.69
N GLY A 179 11.73 -14.68 3.18
CA GLY A 179 10.56 -15.54 3.10
C GLY A 179 9.48 -15.27 4.16
N LYS A 180 9.72 -14.37 5.13
CA LYS A 180 8.80 -14.09 6.23
C LYS A 180 8.20 -12.69 6.17
N CYS A 181 7.05 -12.52 6.80
CA CYS A 181 6.38 -11.25 6.97
C CYS A 181 5.75 -11.14 8.36
N ILE A 182 5.60 -9.91 8.82
CA ILE A 182 4.88 -9.61 10.05
C ILE A 182 3.55 -9.00 9.66
N PHE A 183 2.46 -9.64 10.07
CA PHE A 183 1.11 -9.15 9.85
C PHE A 183 0.51 -8.65 11.16
N MET A 184 0.06 -7.40 11.15
CA MET A 184 -0.59 -6.74 12.27
C MET A 184 -2.01 -6.41 11.84
N LEU A 185 -2.98 -6.87 12.62
CA LEU A 185 -4.39 -6.60 12.41
C LEU A 185 -4.97 -6.02 13.70
N ARG A 186 -5.80 -5.00 13.56
CA ARG A 186 -6.47 -4.36 14.69
C ARG A 186 -7.20 -5.37 15.57
N GLY A 187 -6.95 -5.29 16.87
CA GLY A 187 -7.63 -6.11 17.89
C GLY A 187 -7.02 -7.50 18.12
N VAL A 188 -5.97 -7.87 17.39
CA VAL A 188 -5.24 -9.14 17.59
C VAL A 188 -3.75 -8.89 17.75
N ARG A 189 -3.05 -9.88 18.33
CA ARG A 189 -1.58 -9.81 18.45
C ARG A 189 -0.94 -9.93 17.07
N PRO A 190 0.21 -9.28 16.83
CA PRO A 190 0.99 -9.46 15.60
C PRO A 190 1.34 -10.93 15.34
N PHE A 191 1.34 -11.33 14.08
CA PHE A 191 1.69 -12.67 13.64
C PHE A 191 2.93 -12.63 12.76
N LEU A 192 3.90 -13.50 13.05
CA LEU A 192 4.98 -13.81 12.12
C LEU A 192 4.50 -14.95 11.21
N SER A 193 4.44 -14.69 9.91
CA SER A 193 3.96 -15.63 8.89
C SER A 193 5.00 -15.79 7.78
N ASP A 194 4.92 -16.89 7.05
CA ASP A 194 5.65 -17.04 5.79
C ASP A 194 4.92 -16.27 4.67
N LYS A 195 5.68 -15.72 3.72
CA LYS A 195 5.15 -15.06 2.53
C LYS A 195 4.42 -16.08 1.67
N TYR A 196 3.38 -15.61 1.00
CA TYR A 196 2.60 -16.46 0.11
C TYR A 196 3.43 -16.82 -1.13
N ASP A 197 3.58 -18.12 -1.38
CA ASP A 197 4.24 -18.63 -2.59
C ASP A 197 3.31 -18.46 -3.79
N LEU A 198 3.71 -17.56 -4.70
CA LEU A 198 2.97 -17.20 -5.90
C LEU A 198 2.70 -18.42 -6.80
N THR A 199 3.60 -19.40 -6.84
CA THR A 199 3.47 -20.58 -7.71
C THR A 199 2.31 -21.49 -7.29
N ARG A 200 1.88 -21.40 -6.03
CA ARG A 200 0.75 -22.16 -5.49
C ARG A 200 -0.60 -21.52 -5.78
N HIS A 201 -0.61 -20.31 -6.34
CA HIS A 201 -1.85 -19.60 -6.65
C HIS A 201 -2.62 -20.34 -7.75
N PRO A 202 -3.95 -20.56 -7.63
CA PRO A 202 -4.74 -21.28 -8.65
C PRO A 202 -4.62 -20.69 -10.06
N ASN A 203 -4.40 -19.37 -10.13
CA ASN A 203 -4.30 -18.59 -11.36
C ASN A 203 -2.85 -18.29 -11.76
N TYR A 204 -1.83 -18.88 -11.11
CA TYR A 204 -0.42 -18.64 -11.43
C TYR A 204 -0.11 -18.87 -12.91
N ARG A 205 -0.75 -19.87 -13.53
CA ARG A 205 -0.62 -20.18 -14.97
C ARG A 205 -0.90 -19.02 -15.94
N TYR A 206 -1.63 -18.00 -15.49
CA TYR A 206 -2.00 -16.84 -16.30
C TYR A 206 -1.04 -15.65 -16.11
N THR A 207 -0.03 -15.76 -15.25
CA THR A 207 0.96 -14.70 -15.05
C THR A 207 2.10 -14.81 -16.06
N ALA A 208 2.79 -13.70 -16.28
CA ALA A 208 4.02 -13.65 -17.07
C ALA A 208 5.14 -14.52 -16.48
N ASP A 209 5.17 -14.69 -15.14
CA ASP A 209 6.16 -15.53 -14.45
C ASP A 209 6.00 -17.01 -14.78
N ALA A 210 4.78 -17.48 -15.04
CA ALA A 210 4.51 -18.87 -15.40
C ALA A 210 4.77 -19.16 -16.89
N ASP A 211 4.41 -18.23 -17.78
CA ASP A 211 4.71 -18.29 -19.21
C ASP A 211 4.98 -16.87 -19.75
N PRO A 212 6.16 -16.59 -20.33
CA PRO A 212 6.47 -15.30 -20.95
C PRO A 212 5.47 -14.83 -22.02
N LYS A 213 4.66 -15.75 -22.57
CA LYS A 213 3.59 -15.39 -23.52
C LYS A 213 2.45 -14.58 -22.88
N ASN A 214 2.30 -14.65 -21.56
CA ASN A 214 1.29 -13.91 -20.82
C ASN A 214 1.71 -12.46 -20.52
N VAL A 215 2.93 -12.05 -20.91
CA VAL A 215 3.39 -10.66 -20.76
C VAL A 215 2.44 -9.73 -21.53
N PHE A 216 1.86 -8.77 -20.80
CA PHE A 216 1.02 -7.75 -21.40
C PHE A 216 1.89 -6.69 -22.08
N ASP A 217 1.90 -6.71 -23.41
CA ASP A 217 2.60 -5.72 -24.23
C ASP A 217 1.68 -4.52 -24.48
N MET A 218 1.89 -3.46 -23.71
CA MET A 218 1.10 -2.22 -23.78
C MET A 218 1.27 -1.52 -25.13
N GLU A 219 2.48 -1.47 -25.69
CA GLU A 219 2.70 -0.83 -26.98
C GLU A 219 1.92 -1.53 -28.09
N ARG A 220 1.92 -2.87 -28.08
CA ARG A 220 1.17 -3.67 -29.03
C ARG A 220 -0.33 -3.51 -28.85
N TYR A 221 -0.81 -3.40 -27.61
CA TYR A 221 -2.21 -3.15 -27.30
C TYR A 221 -2.66 -1.77 -27.78
N MET A 222 -1.90 -0.72 -27.43
CA MET A 222 -2.15 0.66 -27.86
C MET A 222 -2.05 0.82 -29.39
N LYS A 223 -1.12 0.13 -30.06
CA LYS A 223 -1.03 0.12 -31.54
C LYS A 223 -2.25 -0.52 -32.19
N LYS A 224 -2.91 -1.49 -31.54
CA LYS A 224 -4.18 -2.08 -32.00
C LYS A 224 -5.39 -1.20 -31.70
N GLN A 225 -5.33 -0.41 -30.61
CA GLN A 225 -6.40 0.48 -30.17
C GLN A 225 -6.29 1.91 -30.68
N ARG A 226 -5.16 2.34 -31.27
CA ARG A 226 -5.11 3.59 -32.03
C ARG A 226 -6.29 3.55 -32.98
N ALA A 227 -7.23 4.45 -32.76
CA ALA A 227 -8.30 4.73 -33.69
C ALA A 227 -7.63 4.86 -35.05
N VAL A 228 -7.82 3.86 -35.90
CA VAL A 228 -7.44 3.98 -37.30
C VAL A 228 -8.39 5.06 -37.80
N VAL A 229 -7.94 6.31 -37.71
CA VAL A 229 -8.66 7.47 -38.21
C VAL A 229 -8.87 7.16 -39.68
N LYS A 230 -10.12 6.85 -40.04
CA LYS A 230 -10.43 6.56 -41.42
C LYS A 230 -10.25 7.89 -42.17
N PRO A 231 -9.85 7.87 -43.46
CA PRO A 231 -9.74 9.09 -44.26
C PRO A 231 -11.03 9.94 -44.31
N THR A 232 -12.15 9.39 -43.85
CA THR A 232 -13.48 10.00 -43.79
C THR A 232 -13.82 10.63 -42.44
N ASP A 233 -13.00 10.45 -41.41
CA ASP A 233 -13.29 10.97 -40.08
C ASP A 233 -12.96 12.47 -40.04
N THR A 234 -13.95 13.29 -39.71
CA THR A 234 -13.79 14.74 -39.55
C THR A 234 -13.20 15.05 -38.18
N PHE A 235 -12.09 15.77 -38.13
CA PHE A 235 -11.47 16.24 -36.90
C PHE A 235 -11.18 17.75 -36.98
N ASP A 236 -11.41 18.44 -35.87
CA ASP A 236 -11.09 19.85 -35.74
C ASP A 236 -9.60 20.00 -35.37
N VAL A 237 -8.84 20.59 -36.30
CA VAL A 237 -7.41 20.89 -36.11
C VAL A 237 -7.30 22.27 -35.47
N TYR A 238 -6.74 22.33 -34.28
CA TYR A 238 -6.36 23.59 -33.64
C TYR A 238 -4.84 23.75 -33.70
N GLU A 239 -4.36 24.62 -34.59
CA GLU A 239 -2.97 25.05 -34.59
C GLU A 239 -2.76 26.01 -33.42
N ILE A 240 -2.02 25.56 -32.41
CA ILE A 240 -1.56 26.41 -31.31
C ILE A 240 -0.20 26.96 -31.72
N ASP A 241 -0.18 28.20 -32.18
CA ASP A 241 1.05 28.90 -32.54
C ASP A 241 1.83 29.23 -31.26
N ALA A 242 2.93 28.51 -31.02
CA ALA A 242 3.79 28.71 -29.87
C ALA A 242 4.70 29.94 -30.08
N THR A 243 4.08 31.12 -30.15
CA THR A 243 4.78 32.40 -30.02
C THR A 243 3.91 33.36 -29.22
N THR A 244 4.14 33.42 -27.91
CA THR A 244 4.58 34.60 -27.13
C THR A 244 4.85 34.19 -25.69
#